data_AF-A0A5M8P687-F1
#
_entry.id   AF-A0A5M8P687-F1
#
_cell.length_a   1.000
_cell.length_b   1.000
_cell.length_c   1.000
_cell.angle_alpha   90.00
_cell.angle_beta   90.00
_cell.angle_gamma   90.00
#
_symmetry.space_group_name_H-M   'P 1'
#
loop_
_entity.id
_entity.type
_entity.pdbx_description
1 polymer ?
#
loop_
_entity_poly.entity_id
_entity_poly.type
_entity_poly.pdbx_seq_one_letter_code
_entity_poly.pdbx_strand_id
1 'polypeptide(L)'
;MVYLLDANVFIEEKNRHYGLDFCPAFWDWLIKENAAGKVFSLDKVYDELMKGSDELSLWVDAHKSLFLPVSPAAPSVAGRISAWVISRHPSYKPEAKDVFLQGNADYWLIAHAIAEGNFTIVTHEIASPAGSFALKRVKIPDVCQYFSVPCILPFEMLRVGKAQFVLSSSP
;
A
#
# COMPACT_ATOMS: atom_id res chain seq x y z
N MET A 1 -5.32 11.06 10.55
CA MET A 1 -4.89 9.72 10.13
C MET A 1 -4.63 9.78 8.64
N VAL A 2 -3.46 9.35 8.20
CA VAL A 2 -3.01 9.47 6.81
C VAL A 2 -2.87 8.07 6.23
N TYR A 3 -3.36 7.85 5.02
CA TYR A 3 -3.34 6.57 4.33
C TYR A 3 -2.12 6.44 3.42
N LEU A 4 -1.49 5.27 3.44
CA LEU A 4 -0.38 4.92 2.58
C LEU A 4 -0.76 3.70 1.73
N LEU A 5 -0.95 3.92 0.44
CA LEU A 5 -1.48 2.92 -0.50
C LEU A 5 -0.35 2.07 -1.07
N ASP A 6 -0.55 0.76 -1.08
CA ASP A 6 0.24 -0.24 -1.80
C ASP A 6 -0.03 -0.16 -3.33
N ALA A 7 0.94 -0.56 -4.14
CA ALA A 7 0.82 -0.69 -5.59
C ALA A 7 -0.40 -1.51 -6.00
N ASN A 8 -0.69 -2.59 -5.25
CA ASN A 8 -1.81 -3.47 -5.57
C ASN A 8 -3.17 -2.77 -5.52
N VAL A 9 -3.32 -1.70 -4.72
CA VAL A 9 -4.57 -0.92 -4.64
C VAL A 9 -4.82 -0.26 -5.98
N PHE A 10 -3.81 0.42 -6.53
CA PHE A 10 -3.95 1.08 -7.83
C PHE A 10 -4.24 0.08 -8.96
N ILE A 11 -3.53 -1.05 -8.97
CA ILE A 11 -3.64 -2.06 -10.02
C ILE A 11 -5.01 -2.75 -9.98
N GLU A 12 -5.45 -3.23 -8.82
CA GLU A 12 -6.70 -3.96 -8.68
C GLU A 12 -7.90 -3.06 -8.88
N GLU A 13 -7.87 -1.82 -8.38
CA GLU A 13 -8.98 -0.89 -8.56
C GLU A 13 -9.15 -0.48 -10.03
N LYS A 14 -8.05 -0.20 -10.74
CA LYS A 14 -8.08 0.03 -12.19
C LYS A 14 -8.67 -1.16 -12.96
N ASN A 15 -8.25 -2.38 -12.63
CA ASN A 15 -8.62 -3.58 -13.38
C ASN A 15 -10.01 -4.13 -13.04
N ARG A 16 -10.63 -3.72 -11.92
CA ARG A 16 -11.89 -4.32 -11.42
C ARG A 16 -13.01 -3.33 -11.24
N HIS A 17 -12.92 -2.47 -10.22
CA HIS A 17 -14.09 -1.72 -9.72
C HIS A 17 -14.10 -0.29 -10.23
N TYR A 18 -12.92 0.31 -10.37
CA TYR A 18 -12.73 1.72 -10.63
C TYR A 18 -11.85 1.92 -11.86
N GLY A 19 -12.30 1.49 -13.03
CA GLY A 19 -11.61 1.76 -14.29
C GLY A 19 -11.46 3.27 -14.51
N LEU A 20 -10.31 3.70 -15.02
CA LEU A 20 -9.98 5.11 -15.26
C LEU A 20 -10.96 5.76 -16.25
N ASP A 21 -11.48 4.98 -17.19
CA ASP A 21 -12.37 5.39 -18.28
C ASP A 21 -13.85 5.47 -17.86
N PHE A 22 -14.35 4.51 -17.08
CA PHE A 22 -15.77 4.41 -16.74
C PHE A 22 -16.12 4.79 -15.29
N CYS A 23 -15.15 4.84 -14.38
CA CYS A 23 -15.37 5.25 -12.99
C CYS A 23 -14.26 6.18 -12.46
N PRO A 24 -14.09 7.37 -13.07
CA PRO A 24 -13.04 8.32 -12.69
C PRO A 24 -13.18 8.88 -11.27
N ALA A 25 -14.39 8.82 -10.70
CA ALA A 25 -14.70 9.41 -9.39
C ALA A 25 -13.81 8.88 -8.23
N PHE A 26 -13.37 7.62 -8.30
CA PHE A 26 -12.42 7.07 -7.32
C PHE A 26 -11.04 7.74 -7.43
N TRP A 27 -10.55 7.92 -8.65
CA TRP A 27 -9.27 8.55 -8.93
C TRP A 27 -9.28 10.03 -8.55
N ASP A 28 -10.36 10.73 -8.90
CA ASP A 28 -10.58 12.13 -8.46
C ASP A 28 -10.61 12.24 -6.94
N TRP A 29 -11.21 11.26 -6.26
CA TRP A 29 -11.21 11.20 -4.80
C TRP A 29 -9.80 11.01 -4.23
N LEU A 30 -8.95 10.17 -4.83
CA LEU A 30 -7.55 10.03 -4.41
C LEU A 30 -6.81 11.37 -4.53
N ILE A 31 -6.98 12.10 -5.63
CA ILE A 31 -6.35 13.42 -5.83
C ILE A 31 -6.85 14.43 -4.82
N LYS A 32 -8.15 14.47 -4.58
CA LYS A 32 -8.75 15.36 -3.58
C LYS A 32 -8.23 15.09 -2.17
N GLU A 33 -8.18 13.83 -1.75
CA GLU A 33 -7.70 13.48 -0.42
C GLU A 33 -6.17 13.60 -0.29
N ASN A 34 -5.43 13.45 -1.39
CA ASN A 34 -4.00 13.80 -1.43
C ASN A 34 -3.77 15.30 -1.22
N ALA A 35 -4.52 16.15 -1.92
CA ALA A 35 -4.47 17.60 -1.72
C ALA A 35 -4.87 18.01 -0.29
N ALA A 36 -5.71 17.22 0.37
CA ALA A 36 -6.07 17.39 1.78
C ALA A 36 -5.05 16.79 2.78
N GLY A 37 -3.94 16.22 2.30
CA GLY A 37 -2.90 15.64 3.14
C GLY A 37 -3.29 14.32 3.83
N LYS A 38 -4.23 13.57 3.25
CA LYS A 38 -4.77 12.35 3.88
C LYS A 38 -4.44 11.07 3.14
N VAL A 39 -4.12 11.12 1.85
CA VAL A 39 -3.85 9.94 1.03
C VAL A 39 -2.53 10.14 0.30
N PHE A 40 -1.64 9.16 0.45
CA PHE A 40 -0.35 9.12 -0.21
C PHE A 40 0.02 7.68 -0.57
N SER A 41 1.10 7.55 -1.32
CA SER A 41 1.89 6.34 -1.49
C SER A 41 3.38 6.72 -1.45
N LEU A 42 4.29 5.81 -1.76
CA LEU A 42 5.73 6.07 -1.76
C LEU A 42 6.35 6.05 -3.15
N ASP A 43 7.46 6.74 -3.32
CA ASP A 43 8.30 6.69 -4.53
C ASP A 43 8.63 5.24 -4.98
N LYS A 44 8.78 4.30 -4.05
CA LYS A 44 8.97 2.87 -4.37
C LYS A 44 7.76 2.22 -5.02
N VAL A 45 6.56 2.63 -4.61
CA VAL A 45 5.32 2.19 -5.26
C VAL A 45 5.19 2.86 -6.64
N TYR A 46 5.54 4.14 -6.76
CA TYR A 46 5.63 4.81 -8.05
C TYR A 46 6.55 4.04 -9.02
N ASP A 47 7.77 3.71 -8.60
CA ASP A 47 8.75 2.98 -9.41
C ASP A 47 8.22 1.60 -9.84
N GLU A 48 7.40 0.95 -9.02
CA GLU A 48 6.75 -0.31 -9.35
C GLU A 48 5.64 -0.12 -10.40
N LEU A 49 4.75 0.85 -10.19
CA LEU A 49 3.64 1.14 -11.09
C LEU A 49 4.12 1.59 -12.48
N MET A 50 5.23 2.33 -12.54
CA MET A 50 5.84 2.76 -13.81
C MET A 50 6.34 1.59 -14.66
N LYS A 51 6.59 0.40 -14.10
CA LYS A 51 6.98 -0.79 -14.87
C LYS A 51 5.83 -1.36 -15.70
N GLY A 52 4.58 -1.06 -15.33
CA GLY A 52 3.38 -1.57 -16.02
C GLY A 52 3.23 -1.08 -17.46
N SER A 53 3.76 0.12 -17.77
CA SER A 53 3.73 0.73 -19.12
C SER A 53 2.33 0.78 -19.75
N ASP A 54 1.31 1.07 -18.94
CA ASP A 54 -0.11 1.13 -19.32
C ASP A 54 -0.74 2.50 -18.95
N GLU A 55 -2.05 2.62 -19.12
CA GLU A 55 -2.82 3.83 -18.75
C GLU A 55 -2.63 4.26 -17.28
N LEU A 56 -2.37 3.31 -16.37
CA LEU A 56 -2.13 3.62 -14.96
C LEU A 56 -0.75 4.24 -14.78
N SER A 57 0.27 3.76 -15.50
CA SER A 57 1.58 4.41 -15.48
C SER A 57 1.51 5.87 -15.96
N LEU A 58 0.68 6.17 -16.97
CA LEU A 58 0.44 7.55 -17.42
C LEU A 58 -0.27 8.39 -16.36
N TRP A 59 -1.30 7.84 -15.72
CA TRP A 59 -2.01 8.52 -14.63
C TRP A 59 -1.10 8.79 -13.44
N VAL A 60 -0.26 7.82 -13.06
CA VAL A 60 0.71 7.93 -11.97
C VAL A 60 1.77 8.99 -12.26
N ASP A 61 2.29 9.05 -13.49
CA ASP A 61 3.27 10.07 -13.91
C ASP A 61 2.67 11.49 -13.89
N ALA A 62 1.37 11.63 -14.16
CA ALA A 62 0.66 12.91 -14.06
C ALA A 62 0.42 13.37 -12.60
N HIS A 63 0.43 12.46 -11.62
CA HIS A 63 0.03 12.73 -10.23
C HIS A 63 1.15 12.42 -9.21
N LYS A 64 2.38 12.87 -9.50
CA LYS A 64 3.56 12.62 -8.64
C LYS A 64 3.45 13.10 -7.20
N SER A 65 2.62 14.11 -6.93
CA SER A 65 2.37 14.60 -5.56
C SER A 65 1.75 13.55 -4.63
N LEU A 66 1.19 12.47 -5.19
CA LEU A 66 0.68 11.34 -4.45
C LEU A 66 1.80 10.53 -3.79
N PHE A 67 3.02 10.59 -4.31
CA PHE A 67 4.12 9.71 -3.91
C PHE A 67 5.16 10.47 -3.10
N LEU A 68 5.28 10.10 -1.82
CA LEU A 68 6.25 10.66 -0.90
C LEU A 68 7.60 9.94 -1.03
N PRO A 69 8.73 10.64 -0.84
CA PRO A 69 10.00 9.95 -0.65
C PRO A 69 9.95 9.09 0.62
N VAL A 70 10.69 7.99 0.64
CA VAL A 70 10.87 7.20 1.87
C VAL A 70 11.42 8.10 2.98
N SER A 71 10.84 7.99 4.18
CA SER A 71 11.30 8.75 5.35
C SER A 71 12.78 8.50 5.61
N PRO A 72 13.58 9.54 5.89
CA PRO A 72 14.97 9.38 6.32
C PRO A 72 15.13 8.52 7.58
N ALA A 73 14.09 8.39 8.41
CA ALA A 73 14.08 7.54 9.59
C ALA A 73 13.76 6.07 9.30
N ALA A 74 13.17 5.76 8.13
CA ALA A 74 12.76 4.39 7.77
C ALA A 74 13.90 3.35 7.81
N PRO A 75 15.13 3.64 7.33
CA PRO A 75 16.24 2.67 7.41
C PRO A 75 16.56 2.19 8.83
N SER A 76 16.38 3.04 9.85
CA SER A 76 16.62 2.66 11.26
C SER A 76 15.61 1.61 11.76
N VAL A 77 14.39 1.64 11.23
CA VAL A 77 13.32 0.69 11.57
C VAL A 77 13.39 -0.55 10.70
N ALA A 78 13.86 -0.41 9.45
CA ALA A 78 14.00 -1.48 8.47
C ALA A 78 14.76 -2.69 9.04
N GLY A 79 15.84 -2.46 9.80
CA GLY A 79 16.58 -3.53 10.48
C GLY A 79 15.74 -4.36 11.47
N ARG A 80 14.76 -3.75 12.16
CA ARG A 80 13.84 -4.45 13.06
C ARG A 80 12.84 -5.31 12.30
N ILE A 81 12.34 -4.81 11.17
CA ILE A 81 11.48 -5.60 10.27
C ILE A 81 12.25 -6.82 9.78
N SER A 82 13.48 -6.63 9.32
CA SER A 82 14.34 -7.72 8.83
C SER A 82 14.60 -8.78 9.89
N ALA A 83 14.99 -8.36 11.10
CA ALA A 83 15.20 -9.28 12.22
C ALA A 83 13.94 -10.11 12.53
N TRP A 84 12.77 -9.48 12.49
CA TRP A 84 11.49 -10.15 12.69
C TRP A 84 11.18 -11.17 11.59
N VAL A 85 11.32 -10.80 10.32
CA VAL A 85 11.08 -11.73 9.19
C VAL A 85 11.99 -12.96 9.28
N ILE A 86 13.27 -12.73 9.61
CA ILE A 86 14.25 -13.81 9.79
C ILE A 86 13.84 -14.73 10.94
N SER A 87 13.41 -14.19 12.08
CA SER A 87 13.04 -14.97 13.26
C SER A 87 11.77 -15.82 13.09
N ARG A 88 10.95 -15.57 12.06
CA ARG A 88 9.69 -16.30 11.78
C ARG A 88 9.91 -17.68 11.15
N HIS A 89 10.57 -18.57 11.88
CA HIS A 89 10.72 -19.98 11.52
C HIS A 89 9.78 -20.85 12.38
N PRO A 90 9.04 -21.84 11.83
CA PRO A 90 8.98 -22.27 10.42
C PRO A 90 7.88 -21.56 9.60
N SER A 91 7.36 -20.42 10.06
CA SER A 91 6.21 -19.75 9.45
C SER A 91 6.41 -19.39 7.97
N TYR A 92 7.58 -18.89 7.59
CA TYR A 92 7.91 -18.55 6.19
C TYR A 92 9.04 -19.43 5.64
N LYS A 93 8.93 -19.78 4.35
CA LYS A 93 10.02 -20.40 3.61
C LYS A 93 11.20 -19.44 3.46
N PRO A 94 12.46 -19.93 3.36
CA PRO A 94 13.63 -19.07 3.15
C PRO A 94 13.46 -18.13 1.94
N GLU A 95 12.95 -18.63 0.81
CA GLU A 95 12.79 -17.83 -0.41
C GLU A 95 11.77 -16.69 -0.22
N ALA A 96 10.73 -16.93 0.59
CA ALA A 96 9.73 -15.92 0.91
C ALA A 96 10.33 -14.77 1.73
N LYS A 97 11.27 -15.09 2.62
CA LYS A 97 12.00 -14.09 3.41
C LYS A 97 12.94 -13.31 2.49
N ASP A 98 13.72 -14.00 1.66
CA ASP A 98 14.69 -13.37 0.77
C ASP A 98 14.01 -12.37 -0.18
N VAL A 99 12.90 -12.76 -0.81
CA VAL A 99 12.15 -11.87 -1.72
C VAL A 99 11.65 -10.61 -0.99
N PHE A 100 11.14 -10.75 0.22
CA PHE A 100 10.69 -9.59 1.00
C PHE A 100 11.86 -8.69 1.45
N LEU A 101 12.99 -9.29 1.83
CA LEU A 101 14.19 -8.58 2.29
C LEU A 101 15.01 -7.93 1.17
N GLN A 102 14.69 -8.18 -0.10
CA GLN A 102 15.27 -7.44 -1.23
C GLN A 102 14.86 -5.96 -1.25
N GLY A 103 13.96 -5.53 -0.37
CA GLY A 103 13.58 -4.12 -0.22
C GLY A 103 12.65 -3.65 -1.33
N ASN A 104 11.64 -4.47 -1.66
CA ASN A 104 10.55 -4.09 -2.56
C ASN A 104 9.69 -2.97 -1.95
N ALA A 105 8.69 -2.49 -2.70
CA ALA A 105 7.84 -1.39 -2.27
C ALA A 105 7.17 -1.69 -0.91
N ASP A 106 6.60 -2.89 -0.72
CA ASP A 106 5.99 -3.36 0.54
C ASP A 106 6.89 -3.12 1.76
N TYR A 107 8.17 -3.51 1.66
CA TYR A 107 9.13 -3.38 2.75
C TYR A 107 9.32 -1.92 3.19
N TRP A 108 9.51 -1.03 2.22
CA TRP A 108 9.68 0.40 2.49
C TRP A 108 8.39 1.10 2.90
N LEU A 109 7.25 0.66 2.38
CA LEU A 109 5.91 1.11 2.78
C LEU A 109 5.72 0.93 4.29
N ILE A 110 6.02 -0.26 4.79
CA ILE A 110 5.89 -0.59 6.21
C ILE A 110 6.93 0.14 7.05
N ALA A 111 8.19 0.18 6.60
CA ALA A 111 9.25 0.88 7.32
C ALA A 111 8.94 2.38 7.48
N HIS A 112 8.42 3.03 6.43
CA HIS A 112 7.98 4.41 6.47
C HIS A 112 6.83 4.60 7.48
N ALA A 113 5.79 3.77 7.40
CA ALA A 113 4.63 3.89 8.28
C ALA A 113 5.00 3.76 9.77
N ILE A 114 5.91 2.85 10.11
CA ILE A 114 6.40 2.71 11.49
C ILE A 114 7.27 3.91 11.90
N ALA A 115 8.14 4.39 11.02
CA ALA A 115 9.07 5.46 11.33
C ALA A 115 8.36 6.80 11.61
N GLU A 116 7.33 7.12 10.83
CA GLU A 116 6.55 8.35 10.97
C GLU A 116 5.40 8.21 11.98
N GLY A 117 4.89 6.99 12.19
CA GLY A 117 3.94 6.65 13.26
C GLY A 117 2.50 7.17 13.09
N ASN A 118 2.20 7.94 12.05
CA ASN A 118 0.89 8.55 11.81
C ASN A 118 0.16 8.00 10.55
N PHE A 119 0.66 6.90 9.99
CA PHE A 119 0.13 6.27 8.78
C PHE A 119 -0.70 5.01 9.05
N THR A 120 -1.66 4.78 8.16
CA THR A 120 -2.41 3.53 8.03
C THR A 120 -2.14 2.96 6.64
N ILE A 121 -1.66 1.72 6.57
CA ILE A 121 -1.39 1.06 5.30
C ILE A 121 -2.69 0.55 4.69
N VAL A 122 -2.84 0.75 3.38
CA VAL A 122 -3.98 0.28 2.60
C VAL A 122 -3.48 -0.71 1.56
N THR A 123 -3.97 -1.95 1.62
CA THR A 123 -3.56 -3.04 0.72
C THR A 123 -4.74 -4.01 0.53
N HIS A 124 -4.78 -4.72 -0.60
CA HIS A 124 -5.74 -5.81 -0.81
C HIS A 124 -5.35 -7.12 -0.11
N GLU A 125 -4.18 -7.19 0.52
CA GLU A 125 -3.76 -8.39 1.22
C GLU A 125 -4.56 -8.64 2.51
N ILE A 126 -4.81 -9.92 2.79
CA ILE A 126 -5.38 -10.38 4.07
C ILE A 126 -4.29 -11.15 4.82
N ALA A 127 -4.19 -10.89 6.13
CA ALA A 127 -3.28 -11.57 7.03
C ALA A 127 -3.33 -13.09 6.86
N SER A 128 -2.18 -13.74 7.02
CA SER A 128 -2.07 -15.19 6.98
C SER A 128 -2.85 -15.80 8.15
N PRO A 129 -3.60 -16.90 7.95
CA PRO A 129 -4.33 -17.55 9.04
C PRO A 129 -3.40 -17.93 10.20
N ALA A 130 -3.89 -17.78 11.43
CA ALA A 130 -3.13 -18.16 12.61
C ALA A 130 -2.71 -19.64 12.54
N GLY A 131 -1.46 -19.93 12.91
CA GLY A 131 -0.90 -21.29 12.86
C GLY A 131 -0.42 -21.74 11.48
N SER A 132 -0.44 -20.87 10.47
CA SER A 132 0.14 -21.18 9.15
C SER A 132 1.66 -21.42 9.22
N PHE A 133 2.13 -22.38 8.43
CA PHE A 133 3.54 -22.76 8.30
C PHE A 133 3.94 -22.84 6.82
N ALA A 134 5.24 -22.68 6.54
CA ALA A 134 5.81 -22.73 5.19
C ALA A 134 5.14 -21.79 4.15
N LEU A 135 4.75 -20.60 4.60
CA LEU A 135 4.17 -19.55 3.75
C LEU A 135 5.18 -19.11 2.67
N LYS A 136 4.66 -18.87 1.46
CA LYS A 136 5.44 -18.51 0.26
C LYS A 136 5.69 -17.01 0.10
N ARG A 137 5.03 -16.17 0.89
CA ARG A 137 5.17 -14.71 0.86
C ARG A 137 5.01 -14.15 2.27
N VAL A 138 5.82 -13.16 2.62
CA VAL A 138 5.59 -12.30 3.79
C VAL A 138 4.57 -11.24 3.37
N LYS A 139 3.40 -11.25 4.00
CA LYS A 139 2.32 -10.32 3.66
C LYS A 139 2.40 -9.04 4.48
N ILE A 140 1.98 -7.92 3.90
CA ILE A 140 1.94 -6.60 4.55
C ILE A 140 1.17 -6.66 5.89
N PRO A 141 -0.06 -7.23 5.97
CA PRO A 141 -0.81 -7.26 7.23
C PRO A 141 -0.13 -8.06 8.34
N ASP A 142 0.63 -9.11 8.01
CA ASP A 142 1.34 -9.94 9.01
C ASP A 142 2.42 -9.11 9.73
N VAL A 143 3.15 -8.29 8.95
CA VAL A 143 4.17 -7.37 9.47
C VAL A 143 3.50 -6.24 10.25
N CYS A 144 2.46 -5.62 9.67
CA CYS A 144 1.73 -4.52 10.29
C CYS A 144 1.16 -4.91 11.66
N GLN A 145 0.57 -6.11 11.77
CA GLN A 145 0.03 -6.63 13.03
C GLN A 145 1.12 -6.72 14.11
N TYR A 146 2.31 -7.21 13.77
CA TYR A 146 3.39 -7.33 14.74
C TYR A 146 3.94 -5.98 15.19
N PHE A 147 4.09 -5.03 14.26
CA PHE A 147 4.60 -3.70 14.57
C PHE A 147 3.51 -2.70 15.02
N SER A 148 2.28 -3.17 15.21
CA SER A 148 1.12 -2.34 15.60
C SER A 148 0.87 -1.17 14.64
N VAL A 149 1.11 -1.39 13.34
CA VAL A 149 0.77 -0.45 12.28
C VAL A 149 -0.67 -0.71 11.84
N PRO A 150 -1.56 0.29 11.82
CA PRO A 150 -2.89 0.12 11.28
C PRO A 150 -2.83 -0.30 9.81
N CYS A 151 -3.56 -1.35 9.44
CA CYS A 151 -3.63 -1.87 8.09
C CYS A 151 -5.08 -2.19 7.77
N ILE A 152 -5.61 -1.66 6.67
CA ILE A 152 -7.03 -1.79 6.29
C ILE A 152 -7.19 -2.11 4.80
N LEU A 153 -8.37 -2.62 4.43
CA LEU A 153 -8.72 -2.83 3.02
C LEU A 153 -9.12 -1.50 2.35
N PRO A 154 -8.98 -1.36 1.01
CA PRO A 154 -9.38 -0.15 0.28
C PRO A 154 -10.85 0.24 0.51
N PHE A 155 -11.75 -0.73 0.56
CA PHE A 155 -13.16 -0.45 0.85
C PHE A 155 -13.40 0.08 2.27
N GLU A 156 -12.57 -0.31 3.24
CA GLU A 156 -12.65 0.25 4.59
C GLU A 156 -12.15 1.70 4.61
N MET A 157 -11.08 2.00 3.87
CA MET A 157 -10.61 3.38 3.66
C MET A 157 -11.72 4.25 3.07
N LEU A 158 -12.40 3.78 2.02
CA LEU A 158 -13.51 4.52 1.40
C LEU A 158 -14.69 4.73 2.35
N ARG A 159 -15.05 3.72 3.15
CA ARG A 159 -16.11 3.83 4.16
C ARG A 159 -15.76 4.84 5.25
N VAL A 160 -14.54 4.80 5.79
CA VAL A 160 -14.08 5.75 6.80
C VAL A 160 -13.98 7.16 6.23
N GLY A 161 -13.48 7.28 4.99
CA GLY A 161 -13.44 8.53 4.23
C GLY A 161 -14.82 9.05 3.80
N LYS A 162 -15.90 8.29 4.05
CA LYS A 162 -17.28 8.58 3.63
C LYS A 162 -17.35 8.94 2.14
N ALA A 163 -16.56 8.25 1.32
CA ALA A 163 -16.54 8.46 -0.12
C ALA A 163 -17.92 8.13 -0.71
N GLN A 164 -18.41 9.02 -1.57
CA GLN A 164 -19.66 8.84 -2.31
C GLN A 164 -19.39 9.12 -3.78
N PHE A 165 -19.55 8.07 -4.61
CA PHE A 165 -19.43 8.18 -6.06
C PHE A 165 -20.84 8.20 -6.63
N VAL A 166 -21.39 9.40 -6.76
CA VAL A 166 -22.74 9.62 -7.29
C VAL A 166 -22.66 9.80 -8.80
N LEU A 167 -23.52 9.07 -9.54
CA LEU A 167 -23.68 9.31 -10.97
C LEU A 167 -24.23 10.73 -11.15
N SER A 168 -23.56 11.54 -11.95
CA SER A 168 -24.06 12.89 -12.26
C SER A 168 -25.43 12.75 -12.88
N SER A 169 -26.44 13.38 -12.26
CA SER A 169 -27.70 13.66 -12.91
C SER A 169 -27.45 14.74 -13.96
N SER A 170 -26.89 14.36 -15.11
CA SER A 170 -26.92 15.25 -16.26
C SER A 170 -28.36 15.28 -16.79
N PRO A 171 -28.83 16.45 -17.25
CA PRO A 171 -30.18 16.63 -17.82
C PRO A 171 -30.42 15.77 -19.07
#